data_AF-A0A5C7PBR0-F1
#
_entry.id   AF-A0A5C7PBR0-F1
#
_cell.length_a   1.000
_cell.length_b   1.000
_cell.length_c   1.000
_cell.angle_alpha   90.00
_cell.angle_beta   90.00
_cell.angle_gamma   90.00
#
_symmetry.space_group_name_H-M   'P 1'
#
loop_
_entity.id
_entity.type
_entity.pdbx_description
1 polymer ?
#
loop_
_entity_poly.entity_id
_entity_poly.type
_entity_poly.pdbx_seq_one_letter_code
_entity_poly.pdbx_strand_id
1 'polypeptide(L)' 'MTKEDAIAFYEAKKWEQMTLKERALFQLKEPRLCMPFTDFHEAVGKSCGRPVYAHEFANAAALIAEIEKK' A
#
# COMPACT_ATOMS: atom_id res chain seq x y z
N MET A 1 -6.81 -6.02 -9.37
CA MET A 1 -7.41 -5.23 -10.48
C MET A 1 -6.72 -5.57 -11.80
N THR A 2 -7.26 -5.21 -12.97
CA THR A 2 -6.53 -5.38 -14.26
C THR A 2 -5.39 -4.36 -14.39
N LYS A 3 -4.58 -4.44 -15.45
CA LYS A 3 -3.53 -3.43 -15.69
C LYS A 3 -4.15 -2.06 -15.97
N GLU A 4 -5.20 -2.05 -16.78
CA GLU A 4 -5.93 -0.86 -17.20
C GLU A 4 -6.61 -0.19 -16.00
N ASP A 5 -7.20 -0.99 -15.09
CA ASP A 5 -7.77 -0.49 -13.84
C ASP A 5 -6.70 0.15 -12.93
N ALA A 6 -5.51 -0.44 -12.86
CA ALA A 6 -4.40 0.09 -12.05
C ALA A 6 -3.92 1.44 -12.59
N ILE A 7 -3.84 1.57 -13.92
CA ILE A 7 -3.51 2.84 -14.58
C ILE A 7 -4.62 3.87 -14.32
N ALA A 8 -5.89 3.50 -14.50
CA ALA A 8 -7.00 4.42 -14.24
C ALA A 8 -7.08 4.83 -12.76
N PHE A 9 -6.76 3.93 -11.83
CA PHE A 9 -6.66 4.24 -10.41
C PHE A 9 -5.52 5.23 -10.13
N TYR A 10 -4.37 5.02 -10.77
CA TYR A 10 -3.21 5.90 -10.72
C TYR A 10 -3.54 7.31 -11.24
N GLU A 11 -4.09 7.40 -12.44
CA GLU A 11 -4.44 8.68 -13.08
C GLU A 11 -5.50 9.45 -12.29
N ALA A 12 -6.47 8.74 -11.71
CA ALA A 12 -7.51 9.33 -10.87
C ALA A 12 -7.06 9.68 -9.45
N LYS A 13 -5.79 9.41 -9.07
CA LYS A 13 -5.24 9.76 -7.75
C LYS A 13 -6.03 9.23 -6.56
N LYS A 14 -6.68 8.08 -6.72
CA LYS A 14 -7.67 7.57 -5.75
C LYS A 14 -7.09 7.30 -4.35
N TRP A 15 -5.78 7.06 -4.23
CA TRP A 15 -5.11 6.85 -2.94
C TRP A 15 -4.92 8.13 -2.13
N GLU A 16 -5.00 9.32 -2.73
CA GLU A 16 -4.84 10.59 -2.02
C GLU A 16 -5.96 10.81 -0.99
N GLN A 17 -7.16 10.29 -1.28
CA GLN A 17 -8.34 10.39 -0.39
C GLN A 17 -8.38 9.31 0.69
N MET A 18 -7.54 8.27 0.59
CA MET A 18 -7.47 7.18 1.55
C MET A 18 -6.64 7.58 2.76
N THR A 19 -7.01 7.07 3.94
CA THR A 19 -6.13 7.13 5.11
C THR A 19 -4.84 6.32 4.88
N LEU A 20 -3.80 6.59 5.66
CA LEU A 20 -2.53 5.85 5.56
C LEU A 20 -2.74 4.32 5.74
N LYS A 21 -3.61 3.92 6.68
CA LYS A 21 -3.94 2.51 6.94
C LYS A 21 -4.66 1.88 5.76
N GLU A 22 -5.67 2.55 5.21
CA GLU A 22 -6.39 2.06 4.03
C GLU A 22 -5.48 1.96 2.82
N ARG A 23 -4.66 2.99 2.57
CA ARG A 23 -3.69 3.01 1.46
C ARG A 23 -2.72 1.84 1.54
N ALA A 24 -2.14 1.63 2.72
CA ALA A 24 -1.20 0.53 2.96
C ALA A 24 -1.87 -0.82 2.74
N LEU A 25 -3.02 -1.07 3.37
CA LEU A 25 -3.74 -2.34 3.26
C LEU A 25 -4.25 -2.61 1.85
N PHE A 26 -4.72 -1.57 1.15
CA PHE A 26 -5.20 -1.69 -0.23
C PHE A 26 -4.08 -2.13 -1.16
N GLN A 27 -2.95 -1.41 -1.16
CA GLN A 27 -1.84 -1.72 -2.05
C GLN A 27 -1.12 -3.04 -1.67
N LEU A 28 -1.07 -3.41 -0.38
CA LEU A 28 -0.54 -4.72 0.06
C LEU A 28 -1.40 -5.90 -0.42
N LYS A 29 -2.71 -5.68 -0.62
CA LYS A 29 -3.66 -6.69 -1.12
C LYS A 29 -3.77 -6.70 -2.64
N GLU A 30 -3.32 -5.64 -3.32
CA GLU A 30 -3.35 -5.51 -4.76
C GLU A 30 -2.00 -5.92 -5.39
N PRO A 31 -1.96 -6.97 -6.24
CA PRO A 31 -0.72 -7.42 -6.88
C PRO A 31 -0.07 -6.40 -7.82
N ARG A 32 -0.84 -5.43 -8.33
CA ARG A 32 -0.37 -4.40 -9.26
C ARG A 32 -0.16 -3.07 -8.54
N LEU A 33 1.02 -2.47 -8.72
CA LEU A 33 1.29 -1.14 -8.20
C LEU A 33 0.38 -0.11 -8.90
N CYS A 34 -0.52 0.51 -8.15
CA CYS A 34 -1.53 1.45 -8.66
C CYS A 34 -1.40 2.86 -8.08
N MET A 35 -0.33 3.11 -7.33
CA MET A 35 0.05 4.41 -6.75
C MET A 35 1.58 4.53 -6.73
N PRO A 36 2.16 5.73 -6.54
CA PRO A 36 3.60 5.89 -6.38
C PRO A 36 4.15 5.00 -5.27
N PHE A 37 5.26 4.31 -5.53
CA PHE A 37 5.89 3.44 -4.53
C PHE A 37 6.27 4.20 -3.26
N THR A 38 6.66 5.47 -3.37
CA THR A 38 6.96 6.34 -2.23
C THR A 38 5.76 6.52 -1.31
N ASP A 39 4.59 6.81 -1.87
CA ASP A 39 3.34 7.02 -1.11
C ASP A 39 2.87 5.74 -0.44
N PHE A 40 3.03 4.61 -1.14
CA PHE A 40 2.76 3.28 -0.61
C PHE A 40 3.70 2.93 0.54
N HIS A 41 5.01 3.06 0.33
CA HIS A 41 6.03 2.71 1.31
C HIS A 41 5.92 3.57 2.57
N GLU A 42 5.69 4.86 2.41
CA GLU A 42 5.43 5.77 3.53
C GLU A 42 4.16 5.37 4.29
N ALA A 43 3.07 5.06 3.59
CA ALA A 43 1.82 4.63 4.22
C ALA A 43 1.98 3.34 5.02
N VAL A 44 2.72 2.36 4.50
CA VAL A 44 3.02 1.11 5.22
C VAL A 44 3.88 1.40 6.44
N GLY A 45 4.96 2.18 6.31
CA GLY A 45 5.84 2.52 7.43
C GLY A 45 5.11 3.28 8.55
N LYS A 46 4.28 4.25 8.18
CA LYS A 46 3.45 4.99 9.14
C LYS A 46 2.39 4.10 9.79
N SER A 47 1.77 3.20 9.04
CA SER A 47 0.76 2.26 9.57
C SER A 47 1.38 1.21 10.50
N CYS A 48 2.58 0.70 10.17
CA CYS A 48 3.35 -0.16 11.06
C CYS A 48 3.99 0.62 12.22
N GLY A 49 4.09 1.94 12.15
CA GLY A 49 4.75 2.79 13.15
C GLY A 49 6.25 2.52 13.28
N ARG A 50 6.90 2.01 12.23
CA ARG A 50 8.34 1.74 12.15
C ARG A 50 8.82 1.88 10.71
N PRO A 51 10.12 2.09 10.47
CA PRO A 51 10.69 1.92 9.14
C PRO A 51 10.41 0.50 8.63
N VAL A 52 9.93 0.41 7.39
CA VAL A 52 9.75 -0.84 6.66
C VAL A 52 10.78 -0.88 5.55
N TYR A 53 11.40 -2.02 5.33
CA TYR A 53 12.40 -2.19 4.28
C TYR A 53 11.78 -2.82 3.03
N ALA A 54 12.38 -2.55 1.86
CA ALA A 54 11.87 -3.02 0.58
C ALA A 54 11.71 -4.55 0.50
N HIS A 55 12.59 -5.31 1.18
CA HIS A 55 12.53 -6.77 1.21
C HIS A 55 11.34 -7.33 2.01
N GLU A 56 10.78 -6.54 2.95
CA GLU A 56 9.63 -6.98 3.76
C GLU A 56 8.34 -7.07 2.92
N PHE A 57 8.24 -6.32 1.82
CA PHE A 57 7.11 -6.39 0.89
C PHE A 57 6.99 -7.75 0.19
N ALA A 58 8.06 -8.56 0.17
CA ALA A 58 7.97 -9.95 -0.28
C ALA A 58 7.04 -10.80 0.60
N ASN A 59 6.79 -10.37 1.84
CA ASN A 59 5.83 -10.99 2.76
C ASN A 59 4.72 -10.00 3.13
N ALA A 60 3.92 -9.62 2.14
CA ALA A 60 2.79 -8.70 2.32
C ALA A 60 1.81 -9.17 3.42
N ALA A 61 1.62 -10.49 3.59
CA ALA A 61 0.73 -11.04 4.61
C ALA A 61 1.19 -10.69 6.05
N ALA A 62 2.50 -10.73 6.32
CA ALA A 62 3.04 -10.33 7.61
C ALA A 62 2.82 -8.84 7.89
N LEU A 63 3.04 -7.98 6.90
CA LEU A 63 2.80 -6.54 7.01
C LEU A 63 1.32 -6.20 7.23
N ILE A 64 0.41 -6.88 6.50
CA ILE A 64 -1.04 -6.72 6.70
C ILE A 64 -1.42 -7.08 8.15
N ALA A 65 -0.95 -8.23 8.64
CA ALA A 65 -1.24 -8.67 10.00
C ALA A 65 -0.68 -7.72 11.07
N GLU A 66 0.48 -7.10 10.82
CA GLU A 66 1.06 -6.08 11.71
C GLU A 66 0.19 -4.81 11.73
N ILE A 67 -0.25 -4.32 10.56
CA ILE A 67 -1.08 -3.12 10.43
C ILE A 67 -2.47 -3.33 11.05
N GLU A 68 -3.07 -4.51 10.89
CA GLU A 68 -4.40 -4.81 11.42
C GLU A 68 -4.43 -4.91 12.95
N LYS A 69 -3.30 -5.26 13.59
CA LYS A 69 -3.17 -5.34 15.05
C LYS A 69 -2.96 -3.99 15.75
N LYS A 70 -2.69 -2.92 14.99
CA LYS A 70 -2.53 -1.54 15.50
C LYS A 70 -3.79 -0.71 15.29
#